data_AF-A0A7C3NWW7-F1
#
_entry.id   AF-A0A7C3NWW7-F1
#
_cell.length_a   1.000
_cell.length_b   1.000
_cell.length_c   1.000
_cell.angle_alpha   90.00
_cell.angle_beta   90.00
_cell.angle_gamma   90.00
#
_symmetry.space_group_name_H-M   'P 1'
#
loop_
_entity.id
_entity.type
_entity.pdbx_description
1 polymer ?
#
loop_
_entity_poly.entity_id
_entity_poly.type
_entity_poly.pdbx_seq_one_letter_code
_entity_poly.pdbx_strand_id
1 'polypeptide(L)'
;MESAWLLLVFLAVMFAAYRLATRRLAGPQTIVHDLLRHYHAFEGAGHSEQERLLRVLMQRRGWNKMPHPFLVEVVKRLRTKEDVFRFVSVVEGYQFDRKQLPAIARKPDPEAALREVAEWLTDFGGRMQRENRFKEAEFVQKLALALQPDRYTTRLPLAVTYYRMGRYAEAIPLFEQGLSQLKTSADRGASLTGPGENAKELTANYEEMYETSLKAAGNKPPSSMK
;
A
#
# COMPACT_ATOMS: atom_id res chain seq x y z
N MET A 1 -27.93 23.27 43.60
CA MET A 1 -27.99 22.04 42.77
C MET A 1 -27.53 22.31 41.33
N GLU A 2 -27.99 23.40 40.70
CA GLU A 2 -27.72 23.75 39.29
C GLU A 2 -26.24 23.73 38.88
N SER A 3 -25.34 24.23 39.75
CA SER A 3 -23.89 24.23 39.51
C SER A 3 -23.30 22.84 39.25
N ALA A 4 -23.77 21.80 39.94
CA ALA A 4 -23.34 20.42 39.69
C ALA A 4 -23.85 19.90 38.33
N TRP A 5 -25.05 20.31 37.93
CA TRP A 5 -25.64 19.95 36.64
C TRP A 5 -24.88 20.59 35.47
N LEU A 6 -24.51 21.87 35.60
CA LEU A 6 -23.67 22.57 34.63
C LEU A 6 -22.28 21.94 34.47
N LEU A 7 -21.65 21.51 35.58
CA LEU A 7 -20.38 20.78 35.54
C LEU A 7 -20.51 19.42 34.82
N LEU A 8 -21.58 18.66 35.06
CA LEU A 8 -21.83 17.40 34.36
C LEU A 8 -22.05 17.59 32.85
N VAL A 9 -22.81 18.62 32.45
CA VAL A 9 -22.99 18.95 31.02
C VAL A 9 -21.66 19.39 30.40
N PHE A 10 -20.88 20.24 31.07
CA PHE A 10 -19.58 20.66 30.58
C PHE A 10 -18.60 19.49 30.43
N LEU A 11 -18.54 18.57 31.40
CA LEU A 11 -17.74 17.35 31.31
C LEU A 11 -18.21 16.42 30.20
N ALA A 12 -19.52 16.27 29.99
CA ALA A 12 -20.07 15.48 28.87
C ALA A 12 -19.73 16.09 27.51
N VAL A 13 -19.84 17.42 27.36
CA VAL A 13 -19.44 18.15 26.14
C VAL A 13 -17.92 18.06 25.92
N MET A 14 -17.11 18.22 26.97
CA MET A 14 -15.65 18.07 26.88
C MET A 14 -15.23 16.64 26.55
N PHE A 15 -15.90 15.62 27.10
CA PHE A 15 -15.65 14.22 26.75
C PHE A 15 -16.09 13.90 25.31
N ALA A 16 -17.21 14.46 24.86
CA ALA A 16 -17.67 14.34 23.46
C ALA A 16 -16.72 15.06 22.49
N ALA A 17 -16.24 16.26 22.84
CA ALA A 17 -15.25 17.02 22.08
C ALA A 17 -13.89 16.34 22.07
N TYR A 18 -13.45 15.76 23.19
CA TYR A 18 -12.24 14.93 23.28
C TYR A 18 -12.36 13.66 22.46
N ARG A 19 -13.51 12.97 22.48
CA ARG A 19 -13.82 11.87 21.54
C ARG A 19 -13.87 12.33 20.09
N LEU A 20 -14.30 13.55 19.79
CA LEU A 20 -14.32 14.10 18.43
C LEU A 20 -12.93 14.52 17.94
N ALA A 21 -12.08 14.99 18.86
CA ALA A 21 -10.68 15.30 18.61
C ALA A 21 -9.84 14.02 18.43
N THR A 22 -10.01 13.00 19.27
CA THR A 22 -9.35 11.68 19.12
C THR A 22 -9.95 10.83 17.99
N ARG A 23 -11.15 11.18 17.48
CA ARG A 23 -11.66 10.71 16.18
C ARG A 23 -10.93 11.33 14.98
N ARG A 24 -10.07 12.34 15.16
CA ARG A 24 -9.13 12.78 14.13
C ARG A 24 -7.99 11.77 14.04
N LEU A 25 -8.20 10.75 13.20
CA LEU A 25 -7.26 9.67 12.85
C LEU A 25 -6.96 8.75 14.04
N ALA A 26 -7.80 7.72 14.19
CA ALA A 26 -7.40 6.52 14.91
C ALA A 26 -6.13 5.95 14.24
N GLY A 27 -5.07 5.70 15.02
CA GLY A 27 -3.78 5.32 14.47
C GLY A 27 -3.82 3.98 13.72
N PRO A 28 -2.83 3.69 12.85
CA PRO A 28 -2.75 2.44 12.10
C PRO A 28 -3.04 1.16 12.92
N GLN A 29 -2.42 1.04 14.10
CA GLN A 29 -2.63 -0.08 15.02
C GLN A 29 -4.08 -0.18 15.53
N THR A 30 -4.72 0.95 15.82
CA THR A 30 -6.13 1.01 16.25
C THR A 30 -7.07 0.55 15.13
N ILE A 31 -6.78 0.91 13.88
CA ILE A 31 -7.54 0.47 12.70
C ILE A 31 -7.41 -1.04 12.52
N VAL A 32 -6.19 -1.60 12.59
CA VAL A 32 -5.95 -3.04 12.44
C VAL A 32 -6.59 -3.84 13.59
N HIS A 33 -6.50 -3.36 14.83
CA HIS A 33 -7.16 -4.00 15.98
C HIS A 33 -8.70 -4.02 15.83
N ASP A 34 -9.30 -2.93 15.34
CA ASP A 34 -10.74 -2.86 15.10
C ASP A 34 -11.18 -3.81 13.97
N LEU A 35 -10.39 -3.90 12.89
CA LEU A 35 -10.61 -4.84 11.79
C LEU A 35 -10.54 -6.30 12.24
N LEU A 36 -9.51 -6.66 13.03
CA LEU A 36 -9.36 -8.00 13.62
C LEU A 36 -10.59 -8.38 14.47
N ARG A 37 -11.08 -7.47 15.32
CA ARG A 37 -12.28 -7.74 16.15
C ARG A 37 -13.50 -8.09 15.31
N HIS A 38 -13.73 -7.40 14.19
CA HIS A 38 -14.82 -7.71 13.27
C HIS A 38 -14.58 -9.00 12.47
N TYR A 39 -13.32 -9.32 12.14
CA TYR A 39 -12.96 -10.55 11.42
C TYR A 39 -13.21 -11.81 12.26
N HIS A 40 -12.76 -11.82 13.51
CA HIS A 40 -12.97 -12.95 14.42
C HIS A 40 -14.46 -13.20 14.72
N ALA A 41 -15.31 -12.17 14.67
CA ALA A 41 -16.76 -12.32 14.79
C ALA A 41 -17.41 -13.17 13.68
N PHE A 42 -16.72 -13.44 12.57
CA PHE A 42 -17.20 -14.31 11.48
C PHE A 42 -16.58 -15.72 11.46
N GLU A 43 -15.64 -16.03 12.37
CA GLU A 43 -14.92 -17.32 12.36
C GLU A 43 -15.79 -18.53 12.67
N GLY A 44 -16.77 -18.39 13.57
CA GLY A 44 -17.69 -19.47 13.93
C GLY A 44 -18.75 -19.83 12.87
N ALA A 45 -18.73 -19.19 11.69
CA ALA A 45 -19.83 -19.25 10.71
C ALA A 45 -19.45 -19.89 9.37
N GLY A 46 -18.35 -20.65 9.29
CA GLY A 46 -17.99 -21.48 8.12
C GLY A 46 -17.51 -20.73 6.86
N HIS A 47 -17.54 -19.39 6.86
CA HIS A 47 -17.14 -18.55 5.73
C HIS A 47 -15.65 -18.68 5.37
N SER A 48 -15.34 -18.64 4.07
CA SER A 48 -13.95 -18.53 3.57
C SER A 48 -13.25 -17.27 4.09
N GLU A 49 -11.91 -17.24 4.15
CA GLU A 49 -11.18 -16.03 4.58
C GLU A 49 -11.50 -14.82 3.68
N GLN A 50 -11.58 -15.02 2.36
CA GLN A 50 -11.96 -13.97 1.41
C GLN A 50 -13.36 -13.41 1.71
N GLU A 51 -14.33 -14.27 2.02
CA GLU A 51 -15.68 -13.83 2.36
C GLU A 51 -15.75 -13.12 3.72
N ARG A 52 -14.99 -13.59 4.73
CA ARG A 52 -14.86 -12.89 6.02
C ARG A 52 -14.26 -11.50 5.83
N LEU A 53 -13.24 -11.36 4.98
CA LEU A 53 -12.64 -10.08 4.64
C LEU A 53 -13.62 -9.16 3.90
N LEU A 54 -14.35 -9.67 2.91
CA LEU A 54 -15.39 -8.90 2.21
C LEU A 54 -16.51 -8.44 3.16
N ARG A 55 -16.96 -9.29 4.08
CA ARG A 55 -17.96 -8.92 5.10
C ARG A 55 -17.45 -7.83 6.04
N VAL A 56 -16.19 -7.92 6.49
CA VAL A 56 -15.53 -6.84 7.28
C VAL A 56 -15.48 -5.54 6.50
N LEU A 57 -15.05 -5.54 5.23
CA LEU A 57 -15.00 -4.33 4.40
C LEU A 57 -16.41 -3.76 4.13
N MET A 58 -17.40 -4.60 3.82
CA MET A 58 -18.77 -4.17 3.50
C MET A 58 -19.56 -3.65 4.71
N GLN A 59 -19.21 -4.03 5.94
CA GLN A 59 -19.78 -3.41 7.14
C GLN A 59 -19.07 -2.12 7.55
N ARG A 60 -17.86 -1.88 7.04
CA ARG A 60 -17.00 -0.76 7.47
C ARG A 60 -17.38 0.55 6.78
N ARG A 61 -17.63 1.59 7.58
CA ARG A 61 -18.11 2.90 7.11
C ARG A 61 -17.20 3.51 6.03
N GLY A 62 -17.76 3.76 4.85
CA GLY A 62 -17.07 4.32 3.68
C GLY A 62 -16.64 3.25 2.67
N TRP A 63 -16.18 2.10 3.15
CA TRP A 63 -15.89 0.92 2.34
C TRP A 63 -17.17 0.26 1.85
N ASN A 64 -18.23 0.31 2.68
CA ASN A 64 -19.61 -0.03 2.33
C ASN A 64 -20.25 0.80 1.18
N LYS A 65 -19.50 1.73 0.57
CA LYS A 65 -19.90 2.52 -0.61
C LYS A 65 -18.99 2.32 -1.83
N MET A 66 -17.99 1.44 -1.74
CA MET A 66 -17.15 1.04 -2.87
C MET A 66 -17.85 -0.07 -3.67
N PRO A 67 -17.67 -0.14 -5.01
CA PRO A 67 -18.24 -1.22 -5.81
C PRO A 67 -17.75 -2.59 -5.36
N HIS A 68 -18.67 -3.56 -5.30
CA HIS A 68 -18.34 -4.92 -4.86
C HIS A 68 -17.25 -5.60 -5.70
N PRO A 69 -17.20 -5.49 -7.06
CA PRO A 69 -16.11 -6.06 -7.85
C PRO A 69 -14.72 -5.52 -7.49
N PHE A 70 -14.62 -4.23 -7.13
CA PHE A 70 -13.36 -3.64 -6.65
C PHE A 70 -12.94 -4.24 -5.31
N LEU A 71 -13.86 -4.38 -4.36
CA LEU A 71 -13.57 -5.01 -3.06
C LEU A 71 -13.15 -6.49 -3.22
N VAL A 72 -13.78 -7.22 -4.14
CA VAL A 72 -13.41 -8.61 -4.48
C VAL A 72 -11.99 -8.70 -5.01
N GLU A 73 -11.60 -7.86 -5.99
CA GLU A 73 -10.24 -7.93 -6.53
C GLU A 73 -9.19 -7.43 -5.52
N VAL A 74 -9.49 -6.44 -4.67
CA VAL A 74 -8.63 -6.05 -3.53
C VAL A 74 -8.34 -7.26 -2.62
N VAL A 75 -9.37 -7.98 -2.17
CA VAL A 75 -9.23 -9.13 -1.26
C VAL A 75 -8.56 -10.34 -1.96
N LYS A 76 -8.76 -10.50 -3.27
CA LYS A 76 -8.13 -11.55 -4.09
C LYS A 76 -6.64 -11.29 -4.32
N ARG A 77 -6.22 -10.03 -4.49
CA ARG A 77 -4.81 -9.63 -4.67
C ARG A 77 -4.05 -9.57 -3.36
N LEU A 78 -4.65 -8.98 -2.32
CA LEU A 78 -4.11 -8.94 -0.96
C LEU A 78 -4.42 -10.26 -0.25
N ARG A 79 -3.66 -11.31 -0.57
CA ARG A 79 -3.94 -12.72 -0.26
C ARG A 79 -4.10 -13.09 1.22
N THR A 80 -3.87 -12.17 2.15
CA THR A 80 -3.94 -12.40 3.61
C THR A 80 -4.80 -11.35 4.28
N LYS A 81 -5.49 -11.72 5.37
CA LYS A 81 -6.17 -10.74 6.25
C LYS A 81 -5.22 -9.63 6.73
N GLU A 82 -3.96 -9.98 7.00
CA GLU A 82 -2.93 -9.02 7.39
C GLU A 82 -2.74 -7.96 6.30
N ASP A 83 -2.59 -8.33 5.04
CA ASP A 83 -2.36 -7.38 3.94
C ASP A 83 -3.61 -6.54 3.62
N VAL A 84 -4.82 -7.12 3.69
CA VAL A 84 -6.07 -6.36 3.59
C VAL A 84 -6.17 -5.32 4.72
N PHE A 85 -5.86 -5.70 5.97
CA PHE A 85 -5.95 -4.76 7.09
C PHE A 85 -4.84 -3.71 7.08
N ARG A 86 -3.64 -4.05 6.61
CA ARG A 86 -2.56 -3.10 6.31
C ARG A 86 -3.02 -2.08 5.25
N PHE A 87 -3.65 -2.53 4.16
CA PHE A 87 -4.17 -1.64 3.11
C PHE A 87 -5.25 -0.69 3.64
N VAL A 88 -6.26 -1.19 4.36
CA VAL A 88 -7.28 -0.33 5.00
C VAL A 88 -6.62 0.66 5.98
N SER A 89 -5.59 0.22 6.70
CA SER A 89 -4.83 1.05 7.63
C SER A 89 -3.99 2.13 6.94
N VAL A 90 -3.43 1.89 5.76
CA VAL A 90 -2.74 2.92 4.95
C VAL A 90 -3.75 3.95 4.45
N VAL A 91 -4.85 3.47 3.85
CA VAL A 91 -5.92 4.31 3.29
C VAL A 91 -6.60 5.24 4.31
N GLU A 92 -6.61 4.88 5.60
CA GLU A 92 -7.32 5.67 6.61
C GLU A 92 -6.48 6.25 7.75
N GLY A 93 -5.37 5.63 8.14
CA GLY A 93 -4.56 6.10 9.26
C GLY A 93 -3.54 7.18 8.89
N TYR A 94 -3.04 7.16 7.65
CA TYR A 94 -1.80 7.86 7.25
C TYR A 94 -1.99 9.28 6.69
N GLN A 95 -3.14 9.92 6.94
CA GLN A 95 -3.56 11.13 6.22
C GLN A 95 -3.52 10.97 4.68
N PHE A 96 -3.80 9.75 4.22
CA PHE A 96 -4.10 9.49 2.82
C PHE A 96 -5.19 10.44 2.32
N ASP A 97 -5.18 10.83 1.04
CA ASP A 97 -6.33 11.52 0.47
C ASP A 97 -7.46 10.52 0.24
N ARG A 98 -8.16 10.22 1.34
CA ARG A 98 -9.29 9.30 1.46
C ARG A 98 -10.47 9.67 0.54
N LYS A 99 -10.43 10.86 -0.09
CA LYS A 99 -11.39 11.28 -1.12
C LYS A 99 -11.13 10.63 -2.48
N GLN A 100 -9.88 10.25 -2.78
CA GLN A 100 -9.50 9.71 -4.09
C GLN A 100 -9.87 8.25 -4.25
N LEU A 101 -9.66 7.40 -3.24
CA LEU A 101 -9.97 5.95 -3.36
C LEU A 101 -11.43 5.67 -3.77
N PRO A 102 -12.48 6.35 -3.24
CA PRO A 102 -13.85 6.17 -3.72
C PRO A 102 -14.12 6.64 -5.16
N ALA A 103 -13.24 7.45 -5.76
CA ALA A 103 -13.31 7.81 -7.17
C ALA A 103 -12.58 6.77 -8.04
N ILE A 104 -11.37 6.36 -7.62
CA ILE A 104 -10.58 5.30 -8.26
C ILE A 104 -11.39 3.99 -8.32
N ALA A 105 -11.95 3.57 -7.19
CA ALA A 105 -12.75 2.34 -7.06
C ALA A 105 -14.05 2.33 -7.88
N ARG A 106 -14.47 3.47 -8.44
CA ARG A 106 -15.65 3.62 -9.32
C ARG A 106 -15.32 3.54 -10.81
N LYS A 107 -14.05 3.40 -11.20
CA LYS A 107 -13.71 3.18 -12.61
C LYS A 107 -14.32 1.84 -13.10
N PRO A 108 -14.81 1.75 -14.35
CA PRO A 108 -15.55 0.57 -14.82
C PRO A 108 -14.74 -0.73 -14.80
N ASP A 109 -13.42 -0.62 -14.95
CA ASP A 109 -12.47 -1.73 -14.88
C ASP A 109 -11.78 -1.78 -13.49
N PRO A 110 -11.97 -2.85 -12.71
CA PRO A 110 -11.25 -3.07 -11.46
C PRO A 110 -9.72 -3.15 -11.61
N GLU A 111 -9.19 -3.60 -12.75
CA GLU A 111 -7.73 -3.70 -12.95
C GLU A 111 -7.11 -2.32 -13.12
N ALA A 112 -7.69 -1.45 -13.95
CA ALA A 112 -7.31 -0.04 -14.05
C ALA A 112 -7.44 0.70 -12.70
N ALA A 113 -8.48 0.40 -11.91
CA ALA A 113 -8.64 0.95 -10.57
C ALA A 113 -7.52 0.47 -9.62
N LEU A 114 -7.23 -0.83 -9.56
CA LEU A 114 -6.15 -1.37 -8.73
C LEU A 114 -4.77 -0.90 -9.18
N ARG A 115 -4.56 -0.71 -10.49
CA ARG A 115 -3.33 -0.16 -11.04
C ARG A 115 -3.09 1.27 -10.57
N GLU A 116 -4.12 2.12 -10.61
CA GLU A 116 -4.05 3.49 -10.09
C GLU A 116 -3.84 3.52 -8.56
N VAL A 117 -4.46 2.60 -7.81
CA VAL A 117 -4.16 2.43 -6.37
C VAL A 117 -2.70 2.02 -6.15
N ALA A 118 -2.15 1.11 -6.96
CA ALA A 118 -0.77 0.65 -6.82
C ALA A 118 0.25 1.72 -7.24
N GLU A 119 -0.02 2.48 -8.31
CA GLU A 119 0.75 3.65 -8.73
C GLU A 119 0.75 4.72 -7.61
N TRP A 120 -0.42 5.04 -7.05
CA TRP A 120 -0.55 5.99 -5.93
C TRP A 120 0.10 5.51 -4.61
N LEU A 121 0.06 4.20 -4.30
CA LEU A 121 0.81 3.61 -3.17
C LEU A 121 2.33 3.68 -3.40
N THR A 122 2.80 3.41 -4.62
CA THR A 122 4.20 3.55 -5.00
C THR A 122 4.71 4.98 -4.72
N ASP A 123 3.96 6.00 -5.15
CA ASP A 123 4.31 7.42 -4.91
C ASP A 123 4.41 7.74 -3.42
N PHE A 124 3.56 7.14 -2.57
CA PHE A 124 3.62 7.32 -1.13
C PHE A 124 4.85 6.65 -0.51
N GLY A 125 5.20 5.44 -0.97
CA GLY A 125 6.47 4.80 -0.64
C GLY A 125 7.68 5.63 -1.07
N GLY A 126 7.63 6.26 -2.25
CA GLY A 126 8.68 7.16 -2.76
C GLY A 126 8.82 8.44 -1.93
N ARG A 127 7.74 8.97 -1.35
CA ARG A 127 7.81 10.05 -0.34
C ARG A 127 8.50 9.58 0.94
N MET A 128 8.08 8.43 1.49
CA MET A 128 8.70 7.82 2.67
C MET A 128 10.19 7.50 2.47
N GLN A 129 10.62 7.07 1.28
CA GLN A 129 12.04 6.90 0.93
C GLN A 129 12.83 8.21 0.98
N ARG A 130 12.26 9.32 0.50
CA ARG A 130 12.91 10.65 0.57
C ARG A 130 13.00 11.16 2.01
N GLU A 131 12.05 10.78 2.86
CA GLU A 131 12.04 11.03 4.30
C GLU A 131 12.91 10.03 5.11
N ASN A 132 13.62 9.11 4.46
CA ASN A 132 14.40 8.00 5.06
C ASN A 132 13.58 7.00 5.93
N ARG A 133 12.24 7.00 5.80
CA ARG A 133 11.29 6.15 6.53
C ARG A 133 11.16 4.76 5.87
N PHE A 134 12.29 4.07 5.67
CA PHE A 134 12.36 2.87 4.81
C PHE A 134 11.44 1.72 5.23
N LYS A 135 11.25 1.49 6.55
CA LYS A 135 10.33 0.45 7.06
C LYS A 135 8.87 0.73 6.69
N GLU A 136 8.50 2.01 6.55
CA GLU A 136 7.15 2.41 6.14
C GLU A 136 7.03 2.39 4.60
N ALA A 137 8.09 2.78 3.88
CA ALA A 137 8.16 2.62 2.43
C ALA A 137 8.02 1.14 2.00
N GLU A 138 8.74 0.22 2.65
CA GLU A 138 8.65 -1.23 2.45
C GLU A 138 7.21 -1.71 2.64
N PHE A 139 6.59 -1.30 3.74
CA PHE A 139 5.23 -1.68 4.12
C PHE A 139 4.19 -1.25 3.07
N VAL A 140 4.31 -0.03 2.54
CA VAL A 140 3.41 0.51 1.51
C VAL A 140 3.70 -0.11 0.14
N GLN A 141 4.97 -0.28 -0.24
CA GLN A 141 5.37 -0.82 -1.55
C GLN A 141 5.08 -2.31 -1.68
N LYS A 142 5.11 -3.08 -0.58
CA LYS A 142 4.63 -4.47 -0.56
C LYS A 142 3.15 -4.58 -0.93
N LEU A 143 2.31 -3.64 -0.48
CA LEU A 143 0.91 -3.59 -0.89
C LEU A 143 0.75 -3.21 -2.36
N ALA A 144 1.53 -2.24 -2.86
CA ALA A 144 1.54 -1.88 -4.28
C ALA A 144 1.91 -3.09 -5.17
N LEU A 145 2.96 -3.82 -4.81
CA LEU A 145 3.41 -5.03 -5.51
C LEU A 145 2.38 -6.17 -5.41
N ALA A 146 1.66 -6.32 -4.29
CA ALA A 146 0.61 -7.33 -4.16
C ALA A 146 -0.61 -7.02 -5.05
N LEU A 147 -0.99 -5.75 -5.21
CA LEU A 147 -2.07 -5.32 -6.12
C LEU A 147 -1.68 -5.44 -7.60
N GLN A 148 -0.44 -5.11 -7.94
CA GLN A 148 0.11 -5.17 -9.30
C GLN A 148 1.48 -5.89 -9.32
N PRO A 149 1.49 -7.23 -9.33
CA PRO A 149 2.73 -8.02 -9.24
C PRO A 149 3.56 -8.02 -10.52
N ASP A 150 2.99 -7.67 -11.67
CA ASP A 150 3.62 -7.85 -12.99
C ASP A 150 4.13 -6.53 -13.62
N ARG A 151 4.28 -5.47 -12.81
CA ARG A 151 4.77 -4.15 -13.25
C ARG A 151 6.15 -3.84 -12.67
N TYR A 152 7.04 -3.25 -13.48
CA TYR A 152 8.30 -2.70 -13.00
C TYR A 152 8.07 -1.53 -12.02
N THR A 153 6.99 -0.77 -12.22
CA THR A 153 6.64 0.44 -11.44
C THR A 153 6.32 0.16 -9.97
N THR A 154 5.93 -1.05 -9.60
CA THR A 154 5.70 -1.46 -8.19
C THR A 154 6.89 -2.23 -7.62
N ARG A 155 7.61 -2.95 -8.47
CA ARG A 155 8.74 -3.83 -8.11
C ARG A 155 10.04 -3.08 -7.85
N LEU A 156 10.46 -2.19 -8.76
CA LEU A 156 11.73 -1.47 -8.66
C LEU A 156 11.78 -0.51 -7.45
N PRO A 157 10.69 0.21 -7.08
CA PRO A 157 10.69 1.01 -5.86
C PRO A 157 10.86 0.19 -4.57
N LEU A 158 10.34 -1.04 -4.50
CA LEU A 158 10.62 -1.93 -3.36
C LEU A 158 12.10 -2.39 -3.34
N ALA A 159 12.69 -2.66 -4.52
CA ALA A 159 14.12 -2.96 -4.64
C ALA A 159 15.00 -1.79 -4.13
N VAL A 160 14.64 -0.55 -4.49
CA VAL A 160 15.28 0.68 -3.96
C VAL A 160 15.18 0.77 -2.44
N THR A 161 14.03 0.44 -1.84
CA THR A 161 13.89 0.43 -0.38
C THR A 161 14.82 -0.61 0.26
N TYR A 162 14.85 -1.83 -0.26
CA TYR A 162 15.74 -2.87 0.26
C TYR A 162 17.23 -2.51 0.10
N TYR A 163 17.62 -1.95 -1.04
CA TYR A 163 18.97 -1.40 -1.24
C TYR A 163 19.32 -0.35 -0.17
N ARG A 164 18.44 0.65 0.04
CA ARG A 164 18.66 1.72 1.05
C ARG A 164 18.58 1.22 2.51
N MET A 165 18.12 -0.01 2.73
CA MET A 165 18.17 -0.72 4.02
C MET A 165 19.38 -1.67 4.14
N GLY A 166 20.25 -1.77 3.13
CA GLY A 166 21.35 -2.75 3.08
C GLY A 166 20.91 -4.20 2.87
N ARG A 167 19.63 -4.44 2.54
CA ARG A 167 19.02 -5.77 2.36
C ARG A 167 19.21 -6.27 0.93
N TYR A 168 20.47 -6.26 0.47
CA TYR A 168 20.84 -6.50 -0.93
C TYR A 168 20.33 -7.84 -1.48
N ALA A 169 20.35 -8.91 -0.66
CA ALA A 169 19.84 -10.23 -1.04
C ALA A 169 18.33 -10.23 -1.36
N GLU A 170 17.53 -9.36 -0.74
CA GLU A 170 16.10 -9.20 -1.06
C GLU A 170 15.89 -8.21 -2.23
N ALA A 171 16.82 -7.28 -2.45
CA ALA A 171 16.77 -6.32 -3.54
C ALA A 171 17.06 -6.95 -4.92
N ILE A 172 18.08 -7.83 -4.99
CA ILE A 172 18.54 -8.54 -6.20
C ILE A 172 17.39 -9.12 -7.05
N PRO A 173 16.51 -10.02 -6.55
CA PRO A 173 15.47 -10.63 -7.39
C PRO A 173 14.38 -9.64 -7.84
N LEU A 174 14.21 -8.51 -7.13
CA LEU A 174 13.30 -7.45 -7.53
C LEU A 174 13.93 -6.54 -8.60
N PHE A 175 15.23 -6.29 -8.54
CA PHE A 175 15.96 -5.62 -9.61
C PHE A 175 16.00 -6.47 -10.89
N GLU A 176 16.34 -7.76 -10.80
CA GLU A 176 16.37 -8.69 -11.96
C GLU A 176 15.07 -8.69 -12.75
N GLN A 177 13.96 -9.01 -12.08
CA GLN A 177 12.64 -9.04 -12.70
C GLN A 177 12.17 -7.65 -13.14
N GLY A 178 12.48 -6.60 -12.37
CA GLY A 178 12.04 -5.24 -12.64
C GLY A 178 12.74 -4.60 -13.84
N LEU A 179 14.06 -4.80 -13.95
CA LEU A 179 14.87 -4.37 -15.09
C LEU A 179 14.50 -5.14 -16.36
N SER A 180 14.24 -6.45 -16.26
CA SER A 180 13.73 -7.25 -17.38
C SER A 180 12.37 -6.73 -17.89
N GLN A 181 11.44 -6.43 -16.98
CA GLN A 181 10.15 -5.81 -17.31
C GLN A 181 10.30 -4.40 -17.90
N LEU A 182 11.24 -3.59 -17.38
CA LEU A 182 11.51 -2.22 -17.85
C LEU A 182 12.07 -2.22 -19.27
N LYS A 183 13.10 -3.04 -19.55
CA LYS A 183 13.68 -3.20 -20.90
C LYS A 183 12.63 -3.68 -21.91
N THR A 184 11.89 -4.74 -21.57
CA THR A 184 10.76 -5.25 -22.38
C THR A 184 9.68 -4.19 -22.66
N SER A 185 9.50 -3.22 -21.76
CA SER A 185 8.58 -2.09 -21.95
C SER A 185 9.18 -0.98 -22.82
N ALA A 186 10.49 -0.74 -22.74
CA ALA A 186 11.23 0.22 -23.58
C ALA A 186 11.20 -0.20 -25.05
N ASP A 187 11.50 -1.47 -25.32
CA ASP A 187 11.57 -2.06 -26.66
C ASP A 187 10.21 -2.03 -27.40
N ARG A 188 9.11 -1.96 -26.63
CA ARG A 188 7.73 -1.82 -27.13
C ARG A 188 7.30 -0.38 -27.35
N GLY A 189 8.19 0.59 -27.17
CA GLY A 189 7.91 2.02 -27.38
C GLY A 189 6.97 2.65 -26.35
N ALA A 190 6.79 2.03 -25.18
CA ALA A 190 5.97 2.61 -24.12
C ALA A 190 6.66 3.84 -23.50
N SER A 191 5.90 4.90 -23.20
CA SER A 191 6.41 6.03 -22.41
C SER A 191 6.70 5.55 -20.99
N LEU A 192 7.98 5.39 -20.64
CA LEU A 192 8.39 4.77 -19.37
C LEU A 192 8.33 5.71 -18.17
N THR A 193 8.19 7.02 -18.40
CA THR A 193 8.35 8.08 -17.42
C THR A 193 7.30 9.19 -17.57
N GLY A 194 7.14 10.00 -16.52
CA GLY A 194 6.45 11.29 -16.58
C GLY A 194 7.36 12.40 -17.14
N PRO A 195 6.84 13.63 -17.31
CA PRO A 195 7.60 14.74 -17.90
C PRO A 195 8.79 15.14 -17.02
N GLY A 196 10.00 14.80 -17.46
CA GLY A 196 11.27 15.23 -16.87
C GLY A 196 12.30 14.12 -16.66
N GLU A 197 11.87 12.86 -16.51
CA GLU A 197 12.79 11.73 -16.28
C GLU A 197 13.16 11.04 -17.61
N ASN A 198 14.46 10.90 -17.88
CA ASN A 198 14.97 10.14 -19.02
C ASN A 198 14.94 8.64 -18.73
N ALA A 199 14.20 7.87 -19.53
CA ALA A 199 14.07 6.42 -19.37
C ALA A 199 15.43 5.67 -19.35
N LYS A 200 16.44 6.16 -20.08
CA LYS A 200 17.79 5.56 -20.08
C LYS A 200 18.53 5.81 -18.77
N GLU A 201 18.40 7.01 -18.23
CA GLU A 201 19.00 7.42 -16.95
C GLU A 201 18.34 6.69 -15.78
N LEU A 202 17.01 6.59 -15.78
CA LEU A 202 16.26 5.79 -14.81
C LEU A 202 16.67 4.31 -14.85
N THR A 203 16.89 3.74 -16.03
CA THR A 203 17.38 2.35 -16.19
C THR A 203 18.80 2.21 -15.63
N ALA A 204 19.73 3.10 -16.01
CA ALA A 204 21.12 3.07 -15.55
C ALA A 204 21.23 3.20 -14.01
N ASN A 205 20.43 4.08 -13.40
CA ASN A 205 20.38 4.23 -11.95
C ASN A 205 19.95 2.93 -11.24
N TYR A 206 18.96 2.22 -11.78
CA TYR A 206 18.56 0.90 -11.24
C TYR A 206 19.62 -0.18 -11.49
N GLU A 207 20.35 -0.14 -12.60
CA GLU A 207 21.44 -1.07 -12.91
C GLU A 207 22.66 -0.85 -11.99
N GLU A 208 23.02 0.40 -11.66
CA GLU A 208 24.08 0.71 -10.69
C GLU A 208 23.75 0.17 -9.28
N MET A 209 22.51 0.39 -8.82
CA MET A 209 22.03 -0.11 -7.53
C MET A 209 21.98 -1.65 -7.51
N TYR A 210 21.64 -2.27 -8.62
CA TYR A 210 21.63 -3.73 -8.79
C TYR A 210 23.04 -4.32 -8.76
N GLU A 211 23.97 -3.80 -9.56
CA GLU A 211 25.38 -4.19 -9.58
C GLU A 211 26.05 -4.00 -8.21
N THR A 212 25.71 -2.92 -7.50
CA THR A 212 26.18 -2.68 -6.13
C THR A 212 25.57 -3.69 -5.15
N SER A 213 24.29 -4.07 -5.31
CA SER A 213 23.66 -5.12 -4.52
C SER A 213 24.32 -6.48 -4.72
N LEU A 214 24.63 -6.85 -5.98
CA LEU A 214 25.33 -8.08 -6.34
C LEU A 214 26.71 -8.14 -5.67
N LYS A 215 27.53 -7.09 -5.83
CA LYS A 215 28.87 -6.99 -5.23
C LYS A 215 28.81 -7.09 -3.70
N ALA A 216 27.87 -6.39 -3.06
CA ALA A 216 27.69 -6.44 -1.61
C ALA A 216 27.17 -7.81 -1.10
N ALA A 217 26.49 -8.58 -1.94
CA ALA A 217 26.05 -9.95 -1.63
C ALA A 217 27.08 -11.04 -2.01
N GLY A 218 28.21 -10.69 -2.63
CA GLY A 218 29.18 -11.64 -3.18
C GLY A 218 28.71 -12.37 -4.46
N ASN A 219 27.61 -11.92 -5.06
CA ASN A 219 26.98 -12.53 -6.24
C ASN A 219 27.58 -11.95 -7.54
N LYS A 220 27.43 -12.70 -8.64
CA LYS A 220 27.75 -12.25 -10.01
C LYS A 220 26.45 -11.98 -10.78
N PRO A 221 26.41 -10.99 -11.68
CA PRO A 221 25.23 -10.75 -12.52
C PRO A 221 24.93 -11.95 -13.43
N PRO A 222 23.64 -12.28 -13.66
CA PRO A 222 23.24 -13.36 -14.54
C PRO A 222 23.56 -13.02 -16.00
N SER A 223 23.87 -14.06 -16.80
CA SER A 223 24.30 -13.90 -18.20
C SER A 223 23.24 -13.26 -19.11
N SER A 224 21.98 -13.18 -18.69
CA SER A 224 20.87 -12.53 -19.40
C SER A 224 20.81 -11.01 -19.22
N MET A 225 21.74 -10.41 -18.47
CA MET A 225 21.82 -8.95 -18.25
C MET A 225 23.15 -8.36 -18.76
N LYS A 226 23.87 -9.10 -19.62
CA LYS A 226 25.05 -8.65 -20.37
C LYS A 226 24.74 -8.52 -21.85
#